data_AF-A0A528AXS1-F1
#
_entry.id   AF-A0A528AXS1-F1
#
_cell.length_a   1.000
_cell.length_b   1.000
_cell.length_c   1.000
_cell.angle_alpha   90.00
_cell.angle_beta   90.00
_cell.angle_gamma   90.00
#
_symmetry.space_group_name_H-M   'P 1'
#
loop_
_entity.id
_entity.type
_entity.pdbx_description
1 polymer ?
#
loop_
_entity_poly.entity_id
_entity_poly.type
_entity_poly.pdbx_seq_one_letter_code
_entity_poly.pdbx_strand_id
1 'polypeptide(L)' 'MALDIKICGLKTDKALAAALAGGASHVGFIFFAKSPRYVEPAEAGRLREAATGKARAVAVTVDA' A
#
# COMPACT_ATOMS: atom_id res chain seq x y z
N MET A 1 6.43 1.00 -23.43
CA MET A 1 6.98 0.78 -22.07
C MET A 1 5.90 1.13 -21.07
N ALA A 2 5.67 0.28 -20.06
CA ALA A 2 4.81 0.61 -18.93
C ALA A 2 5.65 1.21 -17.81
N LEU A 3 5.15 2.24 -17.14
CA LEU A 3 5.82 2.88 -16.00
C LEU A 3 5.49 2.14 -14.70
N ASP A 4 6.48 1.96 -13.85
CA ASP A 4 6.27 1.49 -12.47
C ASP A 4 5.87 2.67 -11.58
N ILE A 5 4.59 2.71 -11.18
CA ILE A 5 4.02 3.74 -10.31
C ILE A 5 3.68 3.14 -8.94
N LYS A 6 4.15 3.79 -7.86
CA LYS A 6 3.87 3.43 -6.47
C LYS A 6 3.03 4.48 -5.76
N ILE A 7 1.89 4.07 -5.20
CA ILE A 7 1.09 4.90 -4.29
C ILE A 7 1.39 4.48 -2.84
N CYS A 8 1.84 5.41 -1.99
CA CYS A 8 2.42 5.12 -0.69
C CYS A 8 1.56 5.61 0.49
N GLY A 9 1.61 4.89 1.61
CA GLY A 9 0.95 5.29 2.86
C GLY A 9 -0.57 5.08 2.81
N LEU A 10 -1.00 4.02 2.12
CA LEU A 10 -2.40 3.62 2.03
C LEU A 10 -2.86 2.98 3.33
N LYS A 11 -4.06 3.32 3.78
CA LYS A 11 -4.64 2.84 5.04
C LYS A 11 -6.15 2.63 5.03
N THR A 12 -6.79 2.77 3.88
CA THR A 12 -8.24 2.59 3.74
C THR A 12 -8.56 1.85 2.44
N ASP A 13 -9.67 1.12 2.43
CA ASP A 13 -10.12 0.38 1.24
C ASP A 13 -10.39 1.34 0.07
N LYS A 14 -10.98 2.52 0.35
CA LYS A 14 -11.24 3.55 -0.67
C LYS A 14 -9.97 4.04 -1.35
N ALA A 15 -8.92 4.34 -0.58
CA ALA A 15 -7.66 4.84 -1.14
C ALA A 15 -6.93 3.75 -1.94
N LEU A 16 -6.97 2.51 -1.46
CA LEU A 16 -6.40 1.38 -2.16
C LEU A 16 -7.15 1.10 -3.48
N ALA A 17 -8.48 1.08 -3.46
CA ALA A 17 -9.29 0.89 -4.66
C ALA A 17 -9.01 1.98 -5.70
N ALA A 18 -8.90 3.24 -5.28
CA ALA A 18 -8.55 4.34 -6.16
C ALA A 18 -7.14 4.18 -6.78
N ALA A 19 -6.15 3.77 -5.98
CA ALA A 19 -4.80 3.50 -6.48
C ALA A 19 -4.77 2.38 -7.53
N LEU A 20 -5.49 1.28 -7.28
CA LEU A 20 -5.58 0.16 -8.20
C LEU A 20 -6.34 0.54 -9.50
N ALA A 21 -7.46 1.25 -9.38
CA ALA A 21 -8.21 1.75 -10.53
C ALA A 21 -7.39 2.72 -11.40
N GLY A 22 -6.49 3.49 -10.77
CA GLY A 22 -5.54 4.37 -11.45
C GLY A 22 -4.34 3.66 -12.08
N GLY A 23 -4.24 2.33 -12.00
CA GLY A 23 -3.15 1.55 -12.60
C GLY A 23 -1.85 1.55 -11.80
N ALA A 24 -1.90 1.76 -10.48
CA ALA A 24 -0.71 1.65 -9.64
C ALA A 24 -0.10 0.25 -9.70
N SER A 25 1.15 0.15 -10.14
CA SER A 25 1.92 -1.10 -10.13
C SER A 25 2.32 -1.56 -8.71
N HIS A 26 2.40 -0.62 -7.76
CA HIS A 26 2.81 -0.87 -6.38
C HIS A 26 1.95 -0.08 -5.38
N VAL A 27 1.68 -0.70 -4.24
CA VAL A 27 0.90 -0.12 -3.12
C VAL A 27 1.70 -0.23 -1.83
N GLY A 28 1.86 0.87 -1.10
CA GLY A 28 2.75 0.96 0.05
C GLY A 28 2.03 1.10 1.39
N PHE A 29 2.40 0.27 2.36
CA PHE A 29 1.94 0.30 3.75
C PHE A 29 3.09 0.73 4.67
N ILE A 30 2.83 1.64 5.61
CA ILE A 30 3.87 2.18 6.50
C ILE A 30 3.78 1.49 7.86
N PHE A 31 4.86 0.82 8.25
CA PHE A 31 5.04 0.14 9.54
C PHE A 31 5.97 0.93 10.46
N PHE A 32 5.69 2.23 10.59
CA PHE A 32 6.38 3.13 11.51
C PHE A 32 5.38 3.95 12.31
N ALA A 33 5.25 3.66 13.61
CA ALA A 33 4.19 4.20 14.47
C ALA A 33 4.14 5.73 14.54
N LYS A 34 5.27 6.45 14.36
CA LYS A 34 5.27 7.93 14.36
C LYS A 34 4.72 8.54 13.07
N SER A 35 4.51 7.75 12.01
CA SER A 35 3.91 8.22 10.77
C SER A 35 2.40 8.37 10.93
N PRO A 36 1.78 9.49 10.49
CA PRO A 36 0.31 9.61 10.47
C PRO A 36 -0.34 8.60 9.51
N ARG A 37 0.46 7.99 8.62
CA ARG A 37 0.06 6.97 7.65
C ARG A 37 0.38 5.55 8.13
N TYR A 38 0.77 5.39 9.39
CA TYR A 38 0.95 4.08 10.02
C TYR A 38 -0.31 3.22 9.91
N VAL A 39 -0.10 1.93 9.67
CA VAL A 39 -1.13 0.89 9.62
C VAL A 39 -0.60 -0.37 10.32
N GLU A 40 -1.44 -1.04 11.10
CA GLU A 40 -1.09 -2.31 11.75
C GLU A 40 -0.81 -3.41 10.71
N PRO A 41 0.12 -4.36 10.95
CA PRO A 41 0.41 -5.44 10.01
C PRO A 41 -0.82 -6.28 9.62
N ALA A 42 -1.71 -6.58 10.57
CA ALA A 42 -2.95 -7.32 10.28
C ALA A 42 -3.88 -6.54 9.35
N GLU A 43 -3.99 -5.22 9.55
CA GLU A 43 -4.79 -4.32 8.73
C GLU A 43 -4.21 -4.19 7.31
N ALA A 44 -2.89 -4.03 7.20
CA ALA A 44 -2.19 -4.04 5.92
C ALA A 44 -2.36 -5.38 5.19
N GLY A 45 -2.40 -6.50 5.92
CA GLY A 45 -2.73 -7.82 5.40
C GLY A 45 -4.12 -7.86 4.76
N ARG A 46 -5.16 -7.40 5.48
CA ARG A 46 -6.52 -7.32 4.94
C ARG A 46 -6.59 -6.44 3.69
N LEU A 47 -5.97 -5.27 3.72
CA LEU A 47 -5.94 -4.35 2.59
C LEU A 47 -5.22 -4.97 1.38
N ARG A 48 -4.08 -5.62 1.60
CA ARG A 48 -3.27 -6.26 0.55
C ARG A 48 -4.08 -7.24 -0.29
N GLU A 49 -5.06 -7.94 0.27
CA GLU A 49 -5.89 -8.90 -0.48
C GLU A 49 -6.51 -8.28 -1.74
N ALA A 50 -6.96 -7.03 -1.67
CA ALA A 50 -7.53 -6.33 -2.84
C ALA A 50 -6.50 -6.03 -3.94
N ALA A 51 -5.20 -6.02 -3.62
CA ALA A 51 -4.10 -5.77 -4.54
C ALA A 51 -3.53 -7.05 -5.19
N THR A 52 -3.90 -8.24 -4.70
CA THR A 52 -3.44 -9.53 -5.25
C THR A 52 -3.74 -9.63 -6.74
N GLY A 53 -2.71 -9.93 -7.54
CA GLY A 53 -2.80 -10.01 -9.01
C GLY A 53 -2.92 -8.65 -9.73
N LYS A 54 -2.97 -7.52 -9.01
CA LYS A 54 -3.14 -6.18 -9.57
C LYS A 54 -1.94 -5.26 -9.32
N ALA A 55 -1.35 -5.33 -8.12
CA ALA A 55 -0.21 -4.51 -7.72
C ALA A 55 0.68 -5.23 -6.70
N ARG A 56 1.96 -4.88 -6.65
CA ARG A 56 2.90 -5.38 -5.63
C ARG A 56 2.73 -4.61 -4.32
N ALA A 57 2.55 -5.33 -3.22
CA ALA A 57 2.53 -4.73 -1.89
C ALA A 57 3.96 -4.43 -1.40
N VAL A 58 4.16 -3.25 -0.83
CA VAL A 58 5.46 -2.78 -0.32
C VAL A 58 5.33 -2.38 1.14
N ALA A 59 6.22 -2.92 1.98
CA ALA A 59 6.38 -2.53 3.37
C ALA A 59 7.37 -1.36 3.46
N VAL A 60 7.03 -0.33 4.24
CA VAL A 60 7.95 0.77 4.58
C VAL A 60 8.25 0.71 6.07
N THR A 61 9.53 0.48 6.40
CA THR A 61 10.06 0.48 7.76
C THR A 61 11.02 1.65 7.96
N VAL A 62 11.34 1.98 9.21
CA VAL A 62 12.36 2.96 9.59
C VAL A 62 13.20 2.31 10.69
N ASP A 63 14.50 2.16 10.45
CA ASP A 63 15.47 1.56 11.38
C ASP A 63 15.07 0.16 11.92
N ALA A 64 14.67 -0.74 11.02
CA ALA A 64 14.22 -2.11 11.33
C ALA A 64 15.22 -3.18 10.89
#